data_AF-K2JV13-F1
#
_entry.id   AF-K2JV13-F1
#
_cell.length_a   1.000
_cell.length_b   1.000
_cell.length_c   1.000
_cell.angle_alpha   90.00
_cell.angle_beta   90.00
_cell.angle_gamma   90.00
#
_symmetry.space_group_name_H-M   'P 1'
#
loop_
_entity.id
_entity.type
_entity.pdbx_description
1 polymer ?
#
loop_
_entity_poly.entity_id
_entity_poly.type
_entity_poly.pdbx_seq_one_letter_code
_entity_poly.pdbx_strand_id
1 'polypeptide(L)' 'MLLLAPILIIGFYVAMYSLRTEKTGACKWRQVNKDAEGVEWACPVCGASARTVAGEPKHCGGQMPQL' A
#
# COMPACT_ATOMS: atom_id res chain seq x y z
N MET A 1 9.87 -20.96 32.00
CA MET A 1 9.45 -21.51 30.69
C MET A 1 7.97 -21.30 30.43
N LEU A 2 7.07 -21.72 31.33
CA LEU A 2 5.61 -21.67 31.13
C LEU A 2 5.02 -20.25 30.89
N LEU A 3 5.58 -19.24 31.55
CA LEU A 3 5.15 -17.83 31.39
C LEU A 3 5.94 -17.07 30.31
N LEU A 4 7.10 -17.56 29.92
CA LEU A 4 8.01 -16.87 29.00
C LEU A 4 7.55 -17.06 27.54
N ALA A 5 7.06 -18.27 27.23
CA ALA A 5 6.47 -18.60 25.93
C ALA A 5 5.25 -17.73 25.57
N PRO A 6 4.21 -17.56 26.41
CA PRO A 6 3.05 -16.74 26.03
C PRO A 6 3.41 -15.26 25.89
N ILE A 7 4.34 -14.74 26.69
CA ILE A 7 4.82 -13.35 26.56
C ILE A 7 5.51 -13.13 25.22
N LEU A 8 6.37 -14.06 24.79
CA LEU A 8 7.02 -13.98 23.48
C LEU A 8 6.03 -14.06 22.32
N ILE A 9 5.02 -14.93 22.41
CA ILE A 9 3.98 -15.05 21.37
C ILE A 9 3.19 -13.74 21.25
N ILE A 10 2.77 -13.16 22.38
CA ILE A 10 2.03 -11.88 22.38
C ILE A 10 2.91 -10.76 21.82
N GLY A 11 4.16 -10.66 22.28
CA GLY A 11 5.11 -9.65 21.79
C GLY A 11 5.35 -9.78 20.29
N PHE A 12 5.51 -11.01 19.78
CA PHE A 12 5.66 -11.27 18.35
C PHE A 12 4.43 -10.88 17.55
N TYR A 13 3.23 -11.17 18.06
CA TYR A 13 1.97 -10.76 17.43
C TYR A 13 1.82 -9.24 17.37
N VAL A 14 2.14 -8.53 18.45
CA VAL A 14 2.09 -7.07 18.52
C VAL A 14 3.13 -6.44 17.59
N ALA A 15 4.34 -7.01 17.53
CA ALA A 15 5.38 -6.57 16.61
C ALA A 15 4.97 -6.77 15.15
N MET A 16 4.46 -7.95 14.79
CA MET A 16 3.92 -8.24 13.45
C MET A 16 2.76 -7.32 13.09
N TYR A 17 1.86 -7.03 14.04
CA TYR A 17 0.74 -6.10 13.83
C TYR A 17 1.23 -4.65 13.63
N SER A 18 2.23 -4.21 14.37
CA SER A 18 2.81 -2.86 14.23
C SER A 18 3.61 -2.72 12.94
N LEU A 19 4.26 -3.78 12.50
CA LEU A 19 4.96 -3.88 11.21
C LEU A 19 4.01 -4.16 10.05
N ARG A 20 2.72 -4.41 10.31
CA ARG A 20 1.71 -4.60 9.28
C ARG A 20 1.49 -3.27 8.59
N THR A 21 2.25 -3.05 7.52
CA THR A 21 2.07 -1.95 6.57
C THR A 21 0.83 -2.19 5.71
N GLU A 22 -0.33 -2.46 6.32
CA GLU A 22 -1.62 -2.31 5.65
C GLU A 22 -1.97 -0.82 5.59
N LYS A 23 -1.11 -0.07 4.89
CA LYS A 23 -1.46 1.23 4.31
C LYS A 23 -2.20 1.05 2.97
N THR A 24 -2.76 -0.12 2.69
CA THR A 24 -3.58 -0.38 1.50
C THR A 24 -4.83 0.51 1.50
N GLY A 25 -5.39 0.85 2.66
CA GLY A 25 -6.48 1.84 2.78
C GLY A 25 -6.06 3.31 2.59
N ALA A 26 -4.76 3.61 2.70
CA ALA A 26 -4.20 4.97 2.52
C ALA A 26 -3.56 5.16 1.13
N CYS A 27 -3.40 4.08 0.37
CA CYS A 27 -2.92 4.12 -1.00
C CYS A 27 -3.97 4.74 -1.92
N LYS A 28 -3.93 6.06 -2.05
CA LYS A 28 -4.78 6.84 -2.96
C LYS A 28 -3.94 7.41 -4.10
N TRP A 29 -4.44 7.30 -5.32
CA TRP A 29 -3.81 7.97 -6.44
C TRP A 29 -3.93 9.48 -6.29
N ARG A 30 -2.81 10.16 -6.52
CA ARG A 30 -2.76 11.61 -6.63
C ARG A 30 -2.36 11.96 -8.04
N GLN A 31 -3.17 12.77 -8.70
CA GLN A 31 -2.80 13.33 -9.99
C GLN A 31 -1.58 14.25 -9.81
N VAL A 32 -0.53 14.01 -10.60
CA VAL A 32 0.73 14.76 -10.55
C VAL A 32 0.84 15.70 -11.74
N ASN A 33 0.39 15.26 -12.92
CA ASN A 33 0.45 16.03 -14.15
C ASN A 33 -0.70 15.66 -15.10
N LYS A 34 -1.03 16.53 -16.05
CA LYS A 34 -1.97 16.27 -17.15
C LYS A 34 -1.52 17.00 -18.41
N ASP A 35 -1.22 16.23 -19.44
CA ASP A 35 -0.78 16.70 -20.75
C ASP A 35 -1.72 16.21 -21.86
N ALA A 36 -1.45 16.62 -23.10
CA ALA A 36 -2.20 16.21 -24.29
C ALA A 36 -2.22 14.68 -24.51
N GLU A 37 -1.22 13.97 -23.98
CA GLU A 37 -1.07 12.52 -24.08
C GLU A 37 -1.79 11.74 -22.95
N GLY A 38 -2.21 12.41 -21.87
CA GLY A 38 -2.88 11.77 -20.74
C GLY A 38 -2.59 12.40 -19.37
N VAL A 39 -3.06 11.73 -18.32
CA VAL A 39 -2.94 12.12 -16.91
C VAL A 39 -1.93 11.22 -16.21
N GLU A 40 -0.98 11.82 -15.49
CA GLU A 40 -0.01 11.12 -14.65
C GLU A 40 -0.49 11.07 -13.20
N TRP A 41 -0.36 9.89 -12.60
CA TRP A 41 -0.78 9.58 -11.24
C TRP A 41 0.40 9.02 -10.46
N ALA A 42 0.55 9.47 -9.21
CA ALA A 42 1.51 8.91 -8.27
C ALA A 42 0.84 8.70 -6.91
N CYS A 43 1.24 7.64 -6.22
CA CYS A 43 0.73 7.28 -4.92
C CYS A 43 1.80 7.61 -3.88
N PRO A 44 1.63 8.65 -3.03
CA PRO A 44 2.69 9.11 -2.11
C PRO A 44 2.97 8.12 -0.98
N VAL A 45 2.13 7.09 -0.84
CA VAL A 45 2.20 6.10 0.23
C VAL A 45 3.02 4.88 -0.16
N CYS A 46 2.85 4.36 -1.37
CA CYS A 46 3.61 3.19 -1.86
C CYS A 46 4.59 3.52 -3.00
N GLY A 47 4.62 4.76 -3.48
CA GLY A 47 5.50 5.18 -4.58
C GLY A 47 5.09 4.70 -5.97
N ALA A 48 3.92 4.04 -6.12
CA ALA A 48 3.44 3.62 -7.43
C ALA A 48 3.15 4.81 -8.35
N SER A 49 3.47 4.68 -9.63
CA SER A 49 3.18 5.67 -10.68
C SER A 49 2.43 5.02 -11.85
N ALA A 50 1.44 5.71 -12.41
CA ALA A 50 0.68 5.25 -13.58
C ALA A 50 0.29 6.42 -14.49
N ARG A 51 0.14 6.16 -15.79
CA ARG A 51 -0.32 7.13 -16.79
C ARG A 51 -1.59 6.60 -17.45
N THR A 52 -2.64 7.43 -17.52
CA THR A 52 -3.93 7.05 -18.12
C THR A 52 -4.37 8.10 -19.14
N VAL A 53 -5.02 7.70 -20.23
CA VAL A 53 -5.57 8.64 -21.23
C VAL A 53 -6.79 9.37 -20.66
N ALA A 54 -7.61 8.68 -19.86
CA ALA A 54 -8.72 9.25 -19.11
C ALA A 54 -9.05 8.37 -17.88
N GLY A 55 -9.47 9.01 -16.78
CA GLY A 55 -9.88 8.33 -15.54
C GLY A 55 -8.74 7.97 -14.59
N GLU A 56 -9.08 7.79 -13.31
CA GLU A 56 -8.14 7.37 -12.25
C GLU A 56 -7.78 5.87 -12.42
N PRO A 57 -6.51 5.46 -12.21
CA PRO A 57 -6.14 4.05 -12.26
C PRO A 57 -6.84 3.26 -11.15
N LYS A 58 -7.32 2.06 -11.45
CA LYS A 58 -8.17 1.28 -10.51
C LYS A 58 -7.43 0.77 -9.28
N HIS A 59 -6.13 0.49 -9.37
CA HIS A 59 -5.35 -0.11 -8.28
C HIS A 59 -4.05 0.67 -8.06
N CYS A 60 -3.87 1.30 -6.90
CA CYS A 60 -2.55 1.81 -6.46
C CYS A 60 -1.75 0.64 -5.86
N GLY A 61 -0.41 0.64 -6.04
CA GLY A 61 0.55 -0.43 -5.73
C GLY A 61 0.46 -1.08 -4.34
N GLY A 62 -0.55 -1.92 -4.17
CA GLY A 62 -0.80 -2.83 -3.06
C GLY A 62 -1.71 -4.01 -3.44
N GLN A 63 -2.10 -4.12 -4.73
CA GLN A 63 -2.76 -5.30 -5.27
C GLN A 63 -2.14 -5.63 -6.63
N MET A 64 -1.21 -6.58 -6.64
CA MET A 64 -1.09 -7.53 -7.73
C MET A 64 -1.15 -8.94 -7.13
N PRO A 65 -2.31 -9.61 -7.10
CA PRO A 65 -2.34 -11.03 -7.34
C PRO A 65 -2.60 -11.19 -8.84
N GLN A 66 -1.54 -11.38 -9.62
CA GLN A 66 -1.71 -12.08 -10.90
C GLN A 66 -1.57 -13.56 -10.58
N LEU A 67 -2.71 -14.28 -10.57
CA LEU A 67 -2.74 -15.73 -10.69
C LEU A 67 -2.15 -16.15 -12.04
#